data_AF-A0A0R1QVI6-F1
#
_entry.id   AF-A0A0R1QVI6-F1
#
_cell.length_a   1.000
_cell.length_b   1.000
_cell.length_c   1.000
_cell.angle_alpha   90.00
_cell.angle_beta   90.00
_cell.angle_gamma   90.00
#
_symmetry.space_group_name_H-M   'P 1'
#
loop_
_entity.id
_entity.type
_entity.pdbx_description
1 polymer ?
#
loop_
_entity_poly.entity_id
_entity_poly.type
_entity_poly.pdbx_seq_one_letter_code
_entity_poly.pdbx_strand_id
1 'polypeptide(L)' 'MTKRHHPYQSPYADLLTDQRYAFATRLAGETGLDQSQILFAYLQITATVASGGQTATPTQQREVDRRFQQFLHDAQPE' A
#
# COMPACT_ATOMS: atom_id res chain seq x y z
N MET A 1 28.05 -6.21 15.75
CA MET A 1 26.90 -7.11 15.45
C MET A 1 25.82 -6.29 14.76
N THR A 2 25.87 -6.19 13.43
CA THR A 2 24.90 -5.46 12.62
C THR A 2 23.62 -6.28 12.54
N LYS A 3 22.67 -5.99 13.44
CA LYS A 3 21.29 -6.48 13.33
C LYS A 3 20.73 -5.91 12.04
N ARG A 4 20.78 -6.68 10.95
CA ARG A 4 20.01 -6.42 9.74
C ARG A 4 18.55 -6.53 10.17
N HIS A 5 17.94 -5.40 10.56
CA HIS A 5 16.50 -5.26 10.51
C HIS A 5 16.15 -5.61 9.06
N HIS A 6 15.61 -6.80 8.81
CA HIS A 6 14.93 -7.03 7.55
C HIS A 6 13.73 -6.08 7.61
N PRO A 7 13.74 -4.96 6.85
CA PRO A 7 12.55 -4.15 6.77
C PRO A 7 11.49 -5.08 6.20
N TYR A 8 10.36 -5.16 6.89
CA TYR A 8 9.21 -5.86 6.35
C TYR A 8 8.92 -5.25 4.98
N GLN A 9 8.98 -6.07 3.93
CA GLN A 9 8.82 -5.60 2.56
C GLN A 9 7.36 -5.76 2.19
N SER A 10 6.62 -4.64 2.23
CA SER A 10 5.22 -4.61 1.80
C SER A 10 5.10 -5.08 0.34
N PRO A 11 4.14 -5.95 0.01
CA PRO A 11 3.86 -6.35 -1.37
C PRO A 11 3.33 -5.17 -2.21
N TYR A 12 2.85 -4.11 -1.55
CA TYR A 12 2.37 -2.88 -2.17
C TYR A 12 3.39 -1.74 -2.10
N ALA A 13 4.64 -2.00 -1.68
CA ALA A 13 5.69 -0.98 -1.58
C ALA A 13 5.97 -0.29 -2.92
N ASP A 14 5.76 -1.01 -4.04
CA ASP A 14 5.90 -0.46 -5.39
C ASP A 14 5.00 0.76 -5.65
N LEU A 15 3.87 0.91 -4.93
CA LEU A 15 3.01 2.10 -5.00
C LEU A 15 3.67 3.38 -4.48
N LEU A 16 4.77 3.28 -3.74
CA LEU A 16 5.57 4.42 -3.29
C LEU A 16 6.83 4.65 -4.12
N THR A 17 7.08 3.81 -5.13
CA THR A 17 8.25 3.91 -6.00
C THR A 17 7.91 4.52 -7.36
N ASP A 18 8.88 4.57 -8.26
CA ASP A 18 8.67 4.94 -9.66
C ASP A 18 7.68 3.99 -10.39
N GLN A 19 7.58 2.74 -9.93
CA GLN A 19 6.67 1.74 -10.49
C GLN A 19 5.21 1.92 -10.06
N ARG A 20 4.90 2.94 -9.24
CA ARG A 20 3.55 3.17 -8.70
C ARG A 20 2.47 3.22 -9.76
N TYR A 21 2.77 3.82 -10.92
CA TYR A 21 1.79 3.94 -11.99
C TYR A 21 1.53 2.56 -12.62
N ALA A 22 2.57 1.86 -13.07
CA ALA A 22 2.43 0.54 -13.68
C ALA A 22 1.76 -0.47 -12.73
N PHE A 23 2.12 -0.43 -11.45
CA PHE A 23 1.54 -1.30 -10.44
C PHE A 23 0.06 -0.97 -10.16
N ALA A 24 -0.29 0.32 -10.03
CA ALA A 24 -1.68 0.73 -9.86
C ALA A 24 -2.54 0.45 -11.10
N THR A 25 -1.99 0.55 -12.32
CA THR A 25 -2.69 0.15 -13.55
C THR A 25 -3.01 -1.35 -13.56
N ARG A 26 -2.09 -2.19 -13.07
CA ARG A 26 -2.34 -3.63 -12.94
C ARG A 26 -3.47 -3.91 -11.95
N LEU A 27 -3.39 -3.31 -10.76
CA LEU A 27 -4.43 -3.44 -9.74
C LEU A 27 -5.79 -2.92 -10.22
N ALA A 28 -5.82 -1.84 -10.99
CA ALA A 28 -7.02 -1.30 -11.62
C ALA A 28 -7.68 -2.34 -12.54
N GLY A 29 -6.88 -3.05 -13.35
CA GLY A 29 -7.37 -4.13 -14.20
C GLY A 29 -7.92 -5.33 -13.43
N GLU A 30 -7.38 -5.64 -12.24
CA GLU A 30 -7.81 -6.77 -11.41
C GLU A 30 -9.03 -6.45 -10.53
N THR A 31 -9.20 -5.19 -10.14
CA THR A 31 -10.27 -4.74 -9.21
C THR A 31 -11.39 -3.99 -9.89
N GLY A 32 -11.19 -3.50 -11.12
CA GLY A 32 -12.12 -2.57 -11.78
C GLY A 32 -12.06 -1.15 -11.23
N LEU A 33 -11.16 -0.86 -10.27
CA LEU A 33 -10.93 0.49 -9.76
C LEU A 33 -10.15 1.36 -10.74
N ASP A 34 -10.28 2.67 -10.60
CA ASP A 34 -9.39 3.60 -11.29
C ASP A 34 -8.00 3.64 -10.61
N GLN A 35 -6.97 3.79 -11.43
CA GLN A 35 -5.59 3.91 -10.99
C GLN A 35 -5.38 5.04 -9.97
N SER A 36 -6.04 6.18 -10.17
CA SER A 36 -5.97 7.32 -9.26
C SER A 36 -6.61 7.02 -7.91
N GLN A 37 -7.70 6.26 -7.89
CA GLN A 37 -8.36 5.81 -6.66
C GLN A 37 -7.45 4.87 -5.86
N ILE A 38 -6.78 3.94 -6.55
CA ILE A 38 -5.83 3.01 -5.93
C ILE A 38 -4.66 3.76 -5.28
N LEU A 39 -4.03 4.69 -6.02
CA LEU A 39 -2.92 5.49 -5.51
C LEU A 39 -3.35 6.38 -4.33
N PHE A 40 -4.50 7.03 -4.46
CA PHE A 40 -5.04 7.89 -3.42
C PHE A 40 -5.39 7.11 -2.15
N ALA A 41 -6.07 5.97 -2.30
CA ALA A 41 -6.41 5.10 -1.17
C ALA A 41 -5.16 4.62 -0.44
N TYR A 42 -4.12 4.21 -1.17
CA TYR A 42 -2.86 3.77 -0.56
C TYR A 42 -2.19 4.90 0.23
N LEU A 43 -2.13 6.11 -0.33
CA LEU A 43 -1.59 7.29 0.36
C LEU A 43 -2.40 7.65 1.60
N GLN A 44 -3.74 7.63 1.50
CA GLN A 44 -4.64 7.93 2.61
C GLN A 44 -4.48 6.92 3.75
N ILE A 45 -4.41 5.62 3.44
CA ILE A 45 -4.21 4.56 4.43
C ILE A 45 -2.84 4.73 5.09
N THR A 46 -1.80 4.98 4.30
CA THR A 46 -0.44 5.22 4.81
C THR A 46 -0.41 6.42 5.74
N ALA A 47 -1.05 7.53 5.38
CA ALA A 47 -1.15 8.73 6.21
C ALA A 47 -1.96 8.50 7.50
N THR A 48 -2.99 7.66 7.44
CA THR A 48 -3.82 7.31 8.60
C THR A 48 -3.02 6.45 9.60
N VAL A 49 -2.16 5.56 9.11
CA VAL A 49 -1.38 4.64 9.95
C VAL A 49 -0.07 5.29 10.43
N ALA A 50 0.60 6.08 9.59
CA ALA A 50 1.80 6.83 9.93
C ALA A 50 1.47 8.07 10.76
N SER A 51 1.03 7.87 12.00
CA SER A 51 0.79 8.95 12.94
C SER A 51 2.11 9.71 13.21
N GLY A 52 2.20 10.96 12.75
CA GLY A 52 3.27 11.89 13.10
C GLY A 52 4.46 11.99 12.14
N GLY A 53 4.33 11.62 10.86
CA GLY A 53 5.36 11.90 9.84
C GLY A 53 6.65 11.08 9.96
N GLN A 54 6.65 10.03 10.79
CA GLN A 54 7.75 9.09 10.93
C GLN A 54 7.64 7.98 9.86
N THR A 55 8.78 7.47 9.40
CA THR A 55 8.83 6.27 8.55
C THR A 55 8.04 5.14 9.22
N ALA A 56 7.04 4.61 8.51
CA ALA A 56 6.17 3.57 9.05
C ALA A 56 7.01 2.40 9.58
N THR A 57 6.78 2.02 10.84
CA THR A 57 7.42 0.83 11.42
C THR A 57 6.95 -0.43 10.67
N PRO A 58 7.69 -1.55 10.75
CA PRO A 58 7.27 -2.82 10.13
C PRO A 58 5.84 -3.24 10.50
N THR A 59 5.41 -2.94 11.74
CA THR A 59 4.05 -3.19 12.22
C THR A 59 3.02 -2.28 11.56
N GLN A 60 3.37 -1.00 11.36
CA GLN A 60 2.52 -0.04 10.65
C GLN A 60 2.40 -0.41 9.17
N GLN A 61 3.48 -0.80 8.51
CA GLN A 61 3.44 -1.25 7.11
C GLN A 61 2.54 -2.46 6.91
N ARG A 62 2.55 -3.44 7.84
CA ARG A 62 1.60 -4.56 7.84
C ARG A 62 0.15 -4.11 7.94
N GLU A 63 -0.14 -3.11 8.78
CA GLU A 63 -1.50 -2.58 8.91
C GLU A 63 -1.94 -1.81 7.65
N VAL A 64 -1.02 -1.06 7.03
CA VAL A 64 -1.27 -0.42 5.72
C VAL A 64 -1.63 -1.47 4.68
N ASP A 65 -0.82 -2.53 4.55
CA ASP A 65 -1.08 -3.60 3.59
C ASP A 65 -2.41 -4.29 3.85
N ARG A 66 -2.72 -4.58 5.12
CA ARG A 66 -3.98 -5.23 5.49
C ARG A 66 -5.19 -4.39 5.10
N ARG A 67 -5.19 -3.11 5.46
CA ARG A 67 -6.28 -2.17 5.15
C ARG A 67 -6.39 -1.94 3.64
N PHE A 68 -5.27 -1.87 2.95
CA PHE A 68 -5.26 -1.68 1.51
C PHE A 68 -5.75 -2.92 0.77
N GLN A 69 -5.36 -4.13 1.21
CA GLN A 69 -5.90 -5.37 0.67
C GLN A 69 -7.41 -5.48 0.90
N GLN A 70 -7.91 -5.07 2.07
CA GLN A 70 -9.35 -5.00 2.33
C GLN A 70 -10.05 -4.02 1.39
N PHE A 71 -9.46 -2.84 1.15
CA PHE A 71 -9.99 -1.87 0.19
C PHE A 71 -10.07 -2.44 -1.23
N LEU A 72 -9.00 -3.11 -1.69
CA LEU A 72 -8.99 -3.75 -3.01
C LEU A 72 -10.05 -4.84 -3.11
N HIS A 73 -10.22 -5.65 -2.06
CA HIS A 73 -11.21 -6.73 -2.03
C HIS A 73 -12.66 -6.22 -2.01
N ASP A 74 -12.94 -5.19 -1.21
CA ASP A 74 -14.25 -4.53 -1.14
C ASP A 74 -14.65 -3.90 -2.47
N ALA A 75 -13.67 -3.43 -3.24
CA ALA A 75 -13.89 -2.85 -4.55
C ALA A 75 -14.10 -3.87 -5.68
N GLN A 76 -13.84 -5.16 -5.46
CA GLN A 76 -14.10 -6.17 -6.48
C GLN A 76 -15.62 -6.41 -6.56
N PRO A 77 -16.27 -6.15 -7.72
CA PRO A 77 -17.64 -6.55 -7.92
C PRO A 77 -17.73 -8.10 -7.96
N GLU A 78 -18.67 -8.68 -7.19
CA GLU A 78 -18.97 -10.12 -7.21
C GLU A 78 -19.32 -10.65 -8.61
#